data_AF-B5YB63-F1
#
_entry.id   AF-B5YB63-F1
#
_cell.length_a   1.000
_cell.length_b   1.000
_cell.length_c   1.000
_cell.angle_alpha   90.00
_cell.angle_beta   90.00
_cell.angle_gamma   90.00
#
_symmetry.space_group_name_H-M   'P 1'
#
loop_
_entity.id
_entity.type
_entity.pdbx_description
1 polymer ?
#
loop_
_entity_poly.entity_id
_entity_poly.type
_entity_poly.pdbx_seq_one_letter_code
_entity_poly.pdbx_strand_id
1 'polypeptide(L)'
;MNYFDPQKRKEYEYIEPFIRFYFPQKKIKIQFPDLNERNKKAPDFLITLSNNHKFAIEHKRILDEEEIRKKHNLFKNVSELQKALDNLIAKNKDKIKGKYFLHYSSNLKITKKNIEKIGENIIEEIIQDKQNFHIKNVGDFEVVCHNEKSDPDILLAITSDAKFINPSDIIEQCIKLEETNEKFNNIQANKRILLITNNSGFEEEDYFKALAKNFEKLLIYNIDEIWLLSPKIDTNIPPKLLFTKKFPNNLLNSRIKNKKELKLLEGLLSHLLELKDDRINEIILKNLKILFARKDPHKIFDNKYVRISIVTNLGEWLGKNKKYDDLIWLINTFINDPDQADPEEFKEIEEDRNFIPISAVTEGVAYIVHFLALDNYISKALYYTKKLLLYRDQRVKYFCLFPLLKISVNRSLLKGYGERPRKDEYKEFYKLCFYMLEFIKNNPQYIAIANFLCKIFLVYTDLSTKEAKKVLDTLEYIPESAPLFIYFALYRKRLLRNQKVKFNDKIFQKRLKEILQKSDNIMLKKEILIEIKQILDKHPEESDYLAQYIELSKDLFND
;
A
#
# COMPACT_ATOMS: atom_id res chain seq x y z
N MET A 1 -31.92 -7.52 40.44
CA MET A 1 -30.76 -8.41 40.24
C MET A 1 -30.93 -9.55 41.23
N ASN A 2 -31.01 -10.80 40.78
CA ASN A 2 -30.91 -11.97 41.67
C ASN A 2 -29.63 -12.73 41.32
N TYR A 3 -28.95 -13.11 42.39
CA TYR A 3 -27.53 -13.40 42.54
C TYR A 3 -27.06 -14.66 41.79
N PHE A 4 -25.99 -14.50 41.01
CA PHE A 4 -24.91 -15.46 40.90
C PHE A 4 -23.60 -14.68 40.99
N ASP A 5 -22.65 -15.17 41.76
CA ASP A 5 -21.40 -14.48 42.11
C ASP A 5 -20.54 -14.20 40.87
N PRO A 6 -20.34 -12.93 40.47
CA PRO A 6 -19.51 -12.54 39.31
C PRO A 6 -18.03 -12.96 39.42
N GLN A 7 -17.56 -13.40 40.60
CA GLN A 7 -16.15 -13.61 40.90
C GLN A 7 -15.47 -14.81 40.22
N LYS A 8 -16.12 -15.57 39.32
CA LYS A 8 -15.54 -16.81 38.76
C LYS A 8 -15.12 -16.78 37.28
N ARG A 9 -15.36 -15.71 36.50
CA ARG A 9 -14.83 -15.57 35.12
C ARG A 9 -14.26 -14.19 34.85
N LYS A 10 -12.99 -14.15 34.43
CA LYS A 10 -12.32 -12.93 33.96
C LYS A 10 -13.02 -12.33 32.73
N GLU A 11 -13.71 -13.16 31.96
CA GLU A 11 -14.49 -12.78 30.78
C GLU A 11 -15.68 -11.88 31.12
N TYR A 12 -16.19 -11.93 32.36
CA TYR A 12 -17.33 -11.12 32.81
C TYR A 12 -17.01 -9.61 32.80
N GLU A 13 -15.75 -9.24 33.07
CA GLU A 13 -15.29 -7.85 33.03
C GLU A 13 -15.46 -7.23 31.65
N TYR A 14 -15.38 -8.03 30.58
CA TYR A 14 -15.48 -7.56 29.20
C TYR A 14 -16.92 -7.50 28.69
N ILE A 15 -17.81 -8.36 29.19
CA ILE A 15 -19.21 -8.37 28.74
C ILE A 15 -20.06 -7.30 29.41
N GLU A 16 -19.71 -6.88 30.63
CA GLU A 16 -20.50 -5.89 31.38
C GLU A 16 -20.69 -4.55 30.63
N PRO A 17 -19.63 -3.91 30.08
CA PRO A 17 -19.79 -2.69 29.28
C PRO A 17 -20.70 -2.90 28.07
N PHE A 18 -20.57 -4.04 27.40
CA PHE A 18 -21.42 -4.39 26.26
C PHE A 18 -22.88 -4.54 26.66
N ILE A 19 -23.16 -5.21 27.79
CA ILE A 19 -24.52 -5.39 28.31
C ILE A 19 -25.15 -4.04 28.64
N ARG A 20 -24.42 -3.15 29.33
CA ARG A 20 -24.91 -1.81 29.68
C ARG A 20 -25.27 -1.00 28.44
N PHE A 21 -24.45 -1.08 27.39
CA PHE A 21 -24.69 -0.42 26.11
C PHE A 21 -25.85 -1.03 25.33
N TYR A 22 -25.90 -2.35 25.23
CA TYR A 22 -26.79 -3.07 24.32
C TYR A 22 -28.19 -3.33 24.90
N PHE A 23 -28.28 -3.46 26.23
CA PHE A 23 -29.52 -3.70 26.97
C PHE A 23 -29.78 -2.63 28.03
N PRO A 24 -29.82 -1.33 27.67
CA PRO A 24 -30.01 -0.27 28.65
C PRO A 24 -31.33 -0.49 29.40
N GLN A 25 -31.25 -0.51 30.74
CA GLN A 25 -32.41 -0.53 31.64
C GLN A 25 -33.31 -1.78 31.55
N LYS A 26 -32.85 -2.90 30.98
CA LYS A 26 -33.63 -4.16 30.93
C LYS A 26 -33.34 -5.05 32.14
N LYS A 27 -34.39 -5.71 32.66
CA LYS A 27 -34.22 -6.86 33.57
C LYS A 27 -33.71 -8.05 32.76
N ILE A 28 -32.47 -8.45 33.01
CA ILE A 28 -31.80 -9.55 32.32
C ILE A 28 -31.42 -10.67 33.29
N LYS A 29 -31.38 -11.89 32.78
CA LYS A 29 -30.78 -13.05 33.43
C LYS A 29 -29.61 -13.53 32.56
N ILE A 30 -28.44 -13.70 33.16
CA ILE A 30 -27.23 -14.18 32.47
C ILE A 30 -27.01 -15.63 32.90
N GLN A 31 -26.71 -16.49 31.93
CA GLN A 31 -26.34 -17.90 32.12
C GLN A 31 -25.02 -18.18 31.38
N PHE A 32 -24.31 -19.22 31.82
CA PHE A 32 -23.03 -19.69 31.25
C PHE A 32 -23.21 -21.13 30.76
N PRO A 33 -23.73 -21.33 29.53
CA PRO A 33 -24.14 -22.64 29.02
C PRO A 33 -22.98 -23.65 28.95
N ASP A 34 -21.79 -23.18 28.63
CA ASP A 34 -20.58 -23.97 28.43
C ASP A 34 -20.03 -24.64 29.70
N LEU A 35 -20.44 -24.18 30.88
CA LEU A 35 -20.12 -24.83 32.16
C LEU A 35 -20.99 -26.06 32.45
N ASN A 36 -22.17 -26.15 31.82
CA ASN A 36 -23.13 -27.21 32.07
C ASN A 36 -23.01 -28.37 31.07
N GLU A 37 -22.45 -28.11 29.89
CA GLU A 37 -22.25 -29.14 28.86
C GLU A 37 -20.84 -29.73 28.93
N ARG A 38 -20.74 -31.05 29.16
CA ARG A 38 -19.46 -31.78 29.29
C ARG A 38 -18.54 -31.69 28.07
N ASN A 39 -19.00 -31.14 26.94
CA ASN A 39 -18.26 -31.08 25.68
C ASN A 39 -18.20 -29.66 25.08
N LYS A 40 -17.80 -28.59 25.81
CA LYS A 40 -17.37 -27.24 25.31
C LYS A 40 -18.02 -26.65 24.02
N LYS A 41 -19.24 -27.05 23.69
CA LYS A 41 -19.89 -26.81 22.38
C LYS A 41 -21.01 -25.78 22.50
N ALA A 42 -21.05 -25.02 23.58
CA ALA A 42 -22.02 -23.95 23.78
C ALA A 42 -21.33 -22.59 23.83
N PRO A 43 -22.04 -21.48 23.56
CA PRO A 43 -21.50 -20.13 23.67
C PRO A 43 -21.19 -19.75 25.11
N ASP A 44 -20.27 -18.80 25.29
CA ASP A 44 -19.80 -18.36 26.62
C ASP A 44 -20.92 -17.76 27.49
N PHE A 45 -21.91 -17.09 26.88
CA PHE A 45 -23.01 -16.46 27.60
C PHE A 45 -24.36 -16.67 26.92
N LEU A 46 -25.40 -16.81 27.73
CA LEU A 46 -26.80 -16.74 27.31
C LEU A 46 -27.54 -15.69 28.15
N ILE A 47 -27.97 -14.60 27.52
CA ILE A 47 -28.72 -13.52 28.15
C ILE A 47 -30.19 -13.69 27.82
N THR A 48 -31.03 -13.83 28.85
CA THR A 48 -32.48 -13.91 28.74
C THR A 48 -33.12 -12.62 29.24
N LEU A 49 -33.92 -11.98 28.39
CA LEU A 49 -34.73 -10.82 28.75
C LEU A 49 -36.02 -11.25 29.47
N SER A 50 -36.68 -10.31 30.14
CA SER A 50 -37.95 -10.55 30.84
C SER A 50 -39.09 -11.08 29.97
N ASN A 51 -39.04 -10.88 28.65
CA ASN A 51 -39.98 -11.41 27.67
C ASN A 51 -39.55 -12.77 27.09
N ASN A 52 -38.65 -13.50 27.77
CA ASN A 52 -38.06 -14.77 27.33
C ASN A 52 -37.26 -14.71 26.02
N HIS A 53 -36.93 -13.52 25.52
CA HIS A 53 -36.06 -13.37 24.36
C HIS A 53 -34.61 -13.66 24.76
N LYS A 54 -33.96 -14.60 24.06
CA LYS A 54 -32.64 -15.13 24.38
C LYS A 54 -31.57 -14.65 23.40
N PHE A 55 -30.44 -14.21 23.93
CA PHE A 55 -29.26 -13.78 23.20
C PHE A 55 -28.09 -14.70 23.56
N ALA A 56 -27.57 -15.44 22.59
CA ALA A 56 -26.34 -16.20 22.73
C ALA A 56 -25.15 -15.31 22.37
N ILE A 57 -24.13 -15.28 23.21
CA ILE A 57 -22.93 -14.47 23.01
C ILE A 57 -21.70 -15.36 23.13
N GLU A 58 -20.88 -15.37 22.08
CA GLU A 58 -19.54 -15.97 22.09
C GLU A 58 -18.52 -14.81 22.17
N HIS A 59 -17.58 -14.91 23.11
CA HIS A 59 -16.56 -13.91 23.34
C HIS A 59 -15.20 -14.38 22.81
N LYS A 60 -14.60 -13.58 21.91
CA LYS A 60 -13.25 -13.82 21.40
C LYS A 60 -12.34 -12.67 21.81
N ARG A 61 -11.19 -13.00 22.37
CA ARG A 61 -10.13 -12.05 22.68
C ARG A 61 -9.09 -12.15 21.57
N ILE A 62 -8.74 -11.02 20.96
CA ILE A 62 -7.59 -10.96 20.05
C ILE A 62 -6.37 -10.73 20.91
N LEU A 63 -5.55 -11.77 21.04
CA LEU A 63 -4.29 -11.76 21.79
C LEU A 63 -3.19 -12.26 20.88
N ASP A 64 -2.10 -11.52 20.81
CA ASP A 64 -0.85 -12.02 20.24
C ASP A 64 -0.03 -12.74 21.34
N GLU A 65 -0.59 -13.83 21.89
CA GLU A 65 -0.01 -14.52 23.06
C GLU A 65 1.38 -15.08 22.78
N GLU A 66 1.66 -15.49 21.55
CA GLU A 66 2.93 -16.10 21.17
C GLU A 66 4.04 -15.05 21.09
N GLU A 67 3.78 -13.89 20.49
CA GLU A 67 4.76 -12.82 20.38
C GLU A 67 4.95 -12.08 21.72
N ILE A 68 3.88 -11.86 22.49
CA ILE A 68 3.96 -11.28 23.83
C ILE A 68 4.79 -12.17 24.77
N ARG A 69 4.60 -13.50 24.74
CA ARG A 69 5.42 -14.44 25.54
C ARG A 69 6.87 -14.46 25.08
N LYS A 70 7.14 -14.45 23.77
CA LYS A 70 8.50 -14.40 23.22
C LYS A 70 9.22 -13.11 23.62
N LYS A 71 8.58 -11.94 23.44
CA LYS A 71 9.13 -10.64 23.84
C LYS A 71 9.34 -10.54 25.34
N HIS A 72 8.38 -10.96 26.16
CA HIS A 72 8.51 -10.89 27.63
C HIS A 72 9.67 -11.77 28.15
N ASN A 73 9.80 -13.00 27.66
CA ASN A 73 10.91 -13.88 28.04
C ASN A 73 12.26 -13.34 27.55
N LEU A 74 12.31 -12.81 26.32
CA LEU A 74 13.50 -12.15 25.79
C LEU A 74 13.93 -10.96 26.66
N PHE A 75 13.03 -10.02 26.96
CA PHE A 75 13.33 -8.85 27.79
C PHE A 75 13.77 -9.23 29.20
N LYS A 76 13.13 -10.24 29.81
CA LYS A 76 13.55 -10.74 31.12
C LYS A 76 14.98 -11.27 31.09
N ASN A 77 15.30 -12.11 30.09
CA ASN A 77 16.63 -12.72 29.98
C ASN A 77 17.72 -11.70 29.60
N VAL A 78 17.39 -10.73 28.75
CA VAL A 78 18.25 -9.60 28.39
C VAL A 78 18.52 -8.72 29.61
N SER A 79 17.50 -8.43 30.43
CA SER A 79 17.68 -7.67 31.67
C SER A 79 18.57 -8.40 32.67
N GLU A 80 18.47 -9.72 32.78
CA GLU A 80 19.39 -10.53 33.59
C GLU A 80 20.81 -10.54 33.01
N LEU A 81 20.96 -10.58 31.68
CA LEU A 81 22.27 -10.48 31.00
C LEU A 81 22.91 -9.11 31.18
N GLN A 82 22.14 -8.02 31.07
CA GLN A 82 22.61 -6.65 31.31
C GLN A 82 23.21 -6.53 32.72
N LYS A 83 22.50 -7.04 33.74
CA LYS A 83 23.01 -7.05 35.12
C LYS A 83 24.32 -7.84 35.27
N ALA A 84 24.45 -8.95 34.55
CA ALA A 84 25.69 -9.73 34.56
C ALA A 84 26.84 -8.99 33.87
N LEU A 85 26.57 -8.32 32.74
CA LEU A 85 27.53 -7.46 32.06
C LEU A 85 27.96 -6.29 32.94
N ASP A 86 27.04 -5.58 33.59
CA ASP A 86 27.36 -4.47 34.51
C ASP A 86 28.36 -4.92 35.60
N ASN A 87 28.13 -6.11 36.19
CA ASN A 87 29.02 -6.71 37.18
C ASN A 87 30.39 -7.11 36.60
N LEU A 88 30.43 -7.63 35.37
CA LEU A 88 31.67 -8.05 34.70
C LEU A 88 32.49 -6.86 34.20
N ILE A 89 31.84 -5.80 33.73
CA ILE A 89 32.46 -4.52 33.37
C ILE A 89 33.12 -3.91 34.60
N ALA A 90 32.44 -3.92 35.75
CA ALA A 90 33.01 -3.45 37.01
C ALA A 90 34.31 -4.20 37.40
N LYS A 91 34.43 -5.49 37.04
CA LYS A 91 35.64 -6.31 37.25
C LYS A 91 36.71 -6.13 36.17
N ASN A 92 36.36 -5.61 34.99
CA ASN A 92 37.25 -5.46 33.83
C ASN A 92 37.44 -3.99 33.41
N LYS A 93 37.23 -3.04 34.32
CA LYS A 93 37.32 -1.59 34.04
C LYS A 93 38.64 -1.15 33.41
N ASP A 94 39.74 -1.85 33.73
CA ASP A 94 41.06 -1.53 33.20
C ASP A 94 41.28 -2.04 31.77
N LYS A 95 40.42 -2.96 31.30
CA LYS A 95 40.54 -3.64 30.00
C LYS A 95 39.53 -3.15 28.96
N ILE A 96 38.37 -2.68 29.39
CA ILE A 96 37.35 -2.10 28.52
C ILE A 96 37.44 -0.58 28.62
N LYS A 97 37.57 0.10 27.48
CA LYS A 97 37.56 1.57 27.41
C LYS A 97 36.45 2.02 26.48
N GLY A 98 35.58 2.90 26.97
CA GLY A 98 34.49 3.45 26.20
C GLY A 98 33.15 2.73 26.34
N LYS A 99 32.12 3.33 25.75
CA LYS A 99 30.73 2.88 25.76
C LYS A 99 30.38 2.16 24.46
N TYR A 100 29.85 0.96 24.58
CA TYR A 100 29.49 0.08 23.48
C TYR A 100 27.98 -0.18 23.46
N PHE A 101 27.39 -0.24 22.27
CA PHE A 101 26.08 -0.81 22.03
C PHE A 101 26.26 -2.23 21.48
N LEU A 102 25.67 -3.20 22.17
CA LEU A 102 25.68 -4.59 21.76
C LEU A 102 24.32 -4.94 21.16
N HIS A 103 24.28 -4.94 19.84
CA HIS A 103 23.13 -5.28 19.04
C HIS A 103 22.90 -6.79 19.02
N TYR A 104 21.64 -7.23 19.16
CA TYR A 104 21.28 -8.65 19.16
C TYR A 104 19.92 -8.93 18.48
N SER A 105 19.80 -10.10 17.85
CA SER A 105 18.58 -10.50 17.15
C SER A 105 17.41 -10.84 18.08
N SER A 106 16.18 -10.74 17.58
CA SER A 106 14.96 -11.09 18.34
C SER A 106 14.85 -12.58 18.73
N ASN A 107 15.77 -13.43 18.25
CA ASN A 107 15.74 -14.87 18.42
C ASN A 107 16.78 -15.40 19.45
N LEU A 108 17.40 -14.51 20.24
CA LEU A 108 18.38 -14.91 21.24
C LEU A 108 17.85 -15.98 22.20
N LYS A 109 18.66 -17.02 22.41
CA LYS A 109 18.36 -18.12 23.33
C LYS A 109 19.22 -18.03 24.59
N ILE A 110 18.89 -17.06 25.45
CA ILE A 110 19.54 -16.91 26.76
C ILE A 110 18.82 -17.81 27.77
N THR A 111 19.58 -18.59 28.53
CA THR A 111 19.06 -19.37 29.66
C THR A 111 19.79 -18.98 30.95
N LYS A 112 19.06 -18.92 32.06
CA LYS A 112 19.58 -18.44 33.36
C LYS A 112 20.87 -19.14 33.82
N LYS A 113 21.05 -20.42 33.47
CA LYS A 113 22.24 -21.21 33.83
C LYS A 113 23.52 -20.76 33.13
N ASN A 114 23.43 -20.04 32.01
CA ASN A 114 24.57 -19.70 31.17
C ASN A 114 24.83 -18.18 31.12
N ILE A 115 24.08 -17.36 31.86
CA ILE A 115 24.13 -15.89 31.73
C ILE A 115 25.53 -15.34 32.00
N GLU A 116 26.21 -15.78 33.06
CA GLU A 116 27.56 -15.32 33.39
C GLU A 116 28.56 -15.69 32.29
N LYS A 117 28.52 -16.94 31.81
CA LYS A 117 29.37 -17.42 30.71
C LYS A 117 29.13 -16.66 29.40
N ILE A 118 27.87 -16.32 29.10
CA ILE A 118 27.53 -15.51 27.93
C ILE A 118 28.12 -14.10 28.09
N GLY A 119 27.99 -13.51 29.28
CA GLY A 119 28.59 -12.22 29.60
C GLY A 119 30.11 -12.22 29.47
N GLU A 120 30.80 -13.25 29.97
CA GLU A 120 32.25 -13.42 29.85
C GLU A 120 32.69 -13.49 28.38
N ASN A 121 32.01 -14.29 27.58
CA ASN A 121 32.29 -14.37 26.14
C ASN A 121 32.11 -13.00 25.45
N ILE A 122 31.04 -12.27 25.76
CA ILE A 122 30.81 -10.92 25.20
C ILE A 122 31.98 -9.98 25.55
N ILE A 123 32.41 -10.00 26.80
CA ILE A 123 33.51 -9.16 27.30
C ILE A 123 34.82 -9.52 26.59
N GLU A 124 35.12 -10.81 26.43
CA GLU A 124 36.30 -11.29 25.71
C GLU A 124 36.30 -10.86 24.25
N GLU A 125 35.15 -10.96 23.57
CA GLU A 125 35.00 -10.56 22.17
C GLU A 125 35.16 -9.04 21.97
N ILE A 126 34.65 -8.23 22.90
CA ILE A 126 34.86 -6.77 22.90
C ILE A 126 36.33 -6.42 23.17
N ILE A 127 36.99 -7.10 24.11
CA ILE A 127 38.43 -6.91 24.38
C ILE A 127 39.28 -7.28 23.15
N GLN A 128 38.83 -8.25 22.35
CA GLN A 128 39.46 -8.66 21.10
C GLN A 128 39.09 -7.78 19.88
N ASP A 129 38.33 -6.70 20.10
CA ASP A 129 37.87 -5.76 19.06
C ASP A 129 37.07 -6.44 17.93
N LYS A 130 36.28 -7.48 18.25
CA LYS A 130 35.41 -8.15 17.29
C LYS A 130 34.08 -7.38 17.15
N GLN A 131 33.85 -6.79 15.99
CA GLN A 131 32.61 -6.09 15.67
C GLN A 131 31.40 -7.01 15.50
N ASN A 132 31.60 -8.26 15.08
CA ASN A 132 30.53 -9.24 14.89
C ASN A 132 30.97 -10.61 15.41
N PHE A 133 30.14 -11.26 16.21
CA PHE A 133 30.44 -12.59 16.74
C PHE A 133 29.20 -13.43 17.04
N HIS A 134 29.39 -14.75 17.04
CA HIS A 134 28.34 -15.73 17.31
C HIS A 134 28.64 -16.50 18.59
N ILE A 135 27.71 -16.49 19.56
CA ILE A 135 27.79 -17.36 20.72
C ILE A 135 26.94 -18.61 20.47
N LYS A 136 27.61 -19.77 20.41
CA LYS A 136 26.97 -21.07 20.15
C LYS A 136 25.78 -21.31 21.08
N ASN A 137 24.64 -21.68 20.49
CA ASN A 137 23.34 -21.90 21.16
C ASN A 137 22.69 -20.66 21.78
N VAL A 138 23.21 -19.45 21.52
CA VAL A 138 22.68 -18.19 22.04
C VAL A 138 22.25 -17.29 20.88
N GLY A 139 23.14 -17.02 19.92
CA GLY A 139 22.84 -16.24 18.72
C GLY A 139 23.96 -15.27 18.33
N ASP A 140 23.66 -14.44 17.35
CA ASP A 140 24.57 -13.44 16.79
C ASP A 140 24.49 -12.11 17.53
N PHE A 141 25.63 -11.44 17.62
CA PHE A 141 25.81 -10.14 18.23
C PHE A 141 26.66 -9.22 17.34
N GLU A 142 26.33 -7.94 17.35
CA GLU A 142 27.07 -6.88 16.69
C GLU A 142 27.46 -5.81 17.72
N VAL A 143 28.73 -5.42 17.75
CA VAL A 143 29.28 -4.42 18.67
C VAL A 143 29.49 -3.11 17.93
N VAL A 144 28.86 -2.05 18.43
CA VAL A 144 29.07 -0.69 17.96
C VAL A 144 29.69 0.13 19.07
N CYS A 145 30.96 0.54 18.92
CA CYS A 145 31.57 1.50 19.83
C CYS A 145 30.96 2.88 19.61
N HIS A 146 30.37 3.46 20.66
CA HIS A 146 29.72 4.77 20.59
C HIS A 146 30.64 5.91 21.04
N ASN A 147 31.46 5.66 22.06
CA ASN A 147 32.41 6.65 22.56
C ASN A 147 33.57 5.97 23.29
N GLU A 148 34.76 5.96 22.71
CA GLU A 148 35.96 5.35 23.27
C GLU A 148 36.50 6.06 24.52
N LYS A 149 36.11 7.33 24.74
CA LYS A 149 36.65 8.19 25.81
C LYS A 149 35.79 8.23 27.07
N SER A 150 34.66 7.52 27.09
CA SER A 150 33.77 7.47 28.25
C SER A 150 34.13 6.34 29.21
N ASP A 151 33.53 6.37 30.41
CA ASP A 151 33.53 5.23 31.33
C ASP A 151 33.02 3.96 30.62
N PRO A 152 33.57 2.78 30.97
CA PRO A 152 33.21 1.53 30.33
C PRO A 152 31.76 1.16 30.62
N ASP A 153 31.01 0.98 29.54
CA ASP A 153 29.59 0.65 29.59
C ASP A 153 29.22 -0.18 28.34
N ILE A 154 28.36 -1.17 28.49
CA ILE A 154 27.86 -2.00 27.39
C ILE A 154 26.34 -2.03 27.49
N LEU A 155 25.65 -1.47 26.51
CA LEU A 155 24.20 -1.45 26.47
C LEU A 155 23.67 -2.42 25.43
N LEU A 156 22.81 -3.35 25.86
CA LEU A 156 22.12 -4.29 24.98
C LEU A 156 21.03 -3.59 24.16
N ALA A 157 21.07 -3.72 22.82
CA ALA A 157 20.10 -3.15 21.88
C ALA A 157 19.55 -4.22 20.92
N ILE A 158 18.25 -4.21 20.61
CA ILE A 158 17.67 -5.15 19.62
C ILE A 158 17.99 -4.68 18.20
N THR A 159 18.54 -5.57 17.36
CA THR A 159 18.41 -5.45 15.90
C THR A 159 17.03 -5.95 15.51
N SER A 160 16.23 -5.06 14.93
CA SER A 160 14.82 -5.36 14.64
C SER A 160 14.70 -6.32 13.45
N ASP A 161 14.73 -7.62 13.71
CA ASP A 161 14.16 -8.64 12.81
C ASP A 161 12.64 -8.70 13.00
N ALA A 162 11.97 -7.58 12.77
CA ALA A 162 10.51 -7.54 12.80
C ALA A 162 9.98 -8.36 11.61
N LYS A 163 9.61 -9.63 11.84
CA LYS A 163 8.70 -10.30 10.91
C LYS A 163 7.44 -9.45 10.83
N PHE A 164 7.08 -9.03 9.62
CA PHE A 164 5.89 -8.21 9.39
C PHE A 164 4.67 -8.96 9.92
N ILE A 165 4.08 -8.46 11.00
CA ILE A 165 2.81 -8.97 11.52
C ILE A 165 1.73 -8.50 10.54
N ASN A 166 0.85 -9.40 10.12
CA ASN A 166 -0.38 -9.02 9.44
C ASN A 166 -1.54 -9.08 10.45
N PRO A 167 -1.98 -7.94 11.03
CA PRO A 167 -3.01 -7.93 12.06
C PRO A 167 -4.30 -8.64 11.64
N SER A 168 -4.70 -8.48 10.38
CA SER A 168 -5.91 -9.11 9.84
C SER A 168 -5.85 -10.64 9.86
N ASP A 169 -4.67 -11.24 9.65
CA ASP A 169 -4.49 -12.70 9.69
C ASP A 169 -4.56 -13.22 11.14
N ILE A 170 -3.98 -12.48 12.08
CA ILE A 170 -4.09 -12.80 13.52
C ILE A 170 -5.55 -12.73 13.96
N ILE A 171 -6.25 -11.66 13.58
CA ILE A 171 -7.68 -11.48 13.91
C ILE A 171 -8.50 -12.66 13.34
N GLU A 172 -8.28 -13.02 12.08
CA GLU A 172 -8.94 -14.15 11.44
C GLU A 172 -8.72 -15.47 12.19
N GLN A 173 -7.47 -15.76 12.56
CA GLN A 173 -7.10 -16.97 13.31
C GLN A 173 -7.71 -16.99 14.72
N CYS A 174 -7.84 -15.84 15.38
CA CYS A 174 -8.40 -15.73 16.72
C CYS A 174 -9.93 -15.83 16.74
N ILE A 175 -10.62 -15.26 15.74
CA ILE A 175 -12.09 -15.25 15.73
C ILE A 175 -12.66 -16.66 15.56
N LYS A 176 -12.04 -17.53 14.76
CA LYS A 176 -12.47 -18.91 14.52
C LYS A 176 -13.98 -19.01 14.24
N LEU A 177 -14.42 -18.39 13.14
CA LEU A 177 -15.84 -18.26 12.80
C LEU A 177 -16.59 -19.60 12.71
N GLU A 178 -15.92 -20.67 12.27
CA GLU A 178 -16.52 -22.00 12.14
C GLU A 178 -16.84 -22.62 13.51
N GLU A 179 -15.88 -22.62 14.44
CA GLU A 179 -16.08 -23.05 15.83
C GLU A 179 -17.20 -22.23 16.50
N THR A 180 -17.20 -20.91 16.27
CA THR A 180 -18.23 -20.00 16.77
C THR A 180 -19.62 -20.38 16.23
N ASN A 181 -19.72 -20.69 14.93
CA ASN A 181 -20.97 -21.12 14.30
C ASN A 181 -21.48 -22.44 14.87
N GLU A 182 -20.60 -23.42 15.08
CA GLU A 182 -20.97 -24.69 15.73
C GLU A 182 -21.56 -24.46 17.12
N LYS A 183 -20.90 -23.63 17.94
CA LYS A 183 -21.40 -23.29 19.28
C LYS A 183 -22.79 -22.68 19.25
N PHE A 184 -23.02 -21.76 18.32
CA PHE A 184 -24.32 -21.12 18.15
C PHE A 184 -25.44 -22.04 17.65
N ASN A 185 -25.11 -23.15 16.98
CA ASN A 185 -26.09 -24.12 16.52
C ASN A 185 -26.56 -25.06 17.63
N ASN A 186 -25.78 -25.22 18.71
CA ASN A 186 -26.14 -26.08 19.83
C ASN A 186 -27.06 -25.41 20.85
N ILE A 187 -27.36 -24.12 20.68
CA ILE A 187 -28.23 -23.38 21.60
C ILE A 187 -29.40 -22.71 20.90
N GLN A 188 -30.58 -22.79 21.53
CA GLN A 188 -31.75 -22.06 21.07
C GLN A 188 -31.68 -20.61 21.56
N ALA A 189 -31.34 -19.70 20.64
CA ALA A 189 -31.34 -18.26 20.87
C ALA A 189 -32.07 -17.53 19.74
N ASN A 190 -32.70 -16.41 20.10
CA ASN A 190 -33.35 -15.50 19.14
C ASN A 190 -32.33 -14.62 18.42
N LYS A 191 -31.17 -14.38 19.06
CA LYS A 191 -30.06 -13.62 18.47
C LYS A 191 -28.71 -14.19 18.89
N ARG A 192 -27.77 -14.23 17.96
CA ARG A 192 -26.41 -14.77 18.13
C ARG A 192 -25.38 -13.68 17.86
N ILE A 193 -24.58 -13.37 18.86
CA ILE A 193 -23.65 -12.24 18.84
C ILE A 193 -22.24 -12.76 19.06
N LEU A 194 -21.34 -12.49 18.11
CA LEU A 194 -19.91 -12.64 18.33
C LEU A 194 -19.36 -11.31 18.87
N LEU A 195 -18.79 -11.36 20.06
CA LEU A 195 -18.21 -10.22 20.74
C LEU A 195 -16.68 -10.33 20.71
N ILE A 196 -16.01 -9.36 20.11
CA ILE A 196 -14.56 -9.35 19.95
C ILE A 196 -13.97 -8.27 20.85
N THR A 197 -12.95 -8.61 21.65
CA THR A 197 -12.19 -7.61 22.42
C THR A 197 -10.80 -7.44 21.83
N ASN A 198 -10.45 -6.19 21.54
CA ASN A 198 -9.19 -5.79 20.94
C ASN A 198 -8.07 -5.67 21.98
N ASN A 199 -7.59 -6.77 22.55
CA ASN A 199 -6.50 -6.71 23.54
C ASN A 199 -5.11 -6.43 22.92
N SER A 200 -4.97 -6.55 21.59
CA SER A 200 -3.70 -6.33 20.87
C SER A 200 -3.47 -4.88 20.43
N GLY A 201 -4.49 -4.02 20.46
CA GLY A 201 -4.37 -2.63 20.00
C GLY A 201 -4.38 -2.47 18.48
N PHE A 202 -4.92 -3.43 17.73
CA PHE A 202 -5.08 -3.33 16.28
C PHE A 202 -6.13 -2.28 15.89
N GLU A 203 -6.03 -1.74 14.68
CA GLU A 203 -6.96 -0.71 14.22
C GLU A 203 -8.30 -1.32 13.78
N GLU A 204 -9.37 -0.55 13.80
CA GLU A 204 -10.71 -1.02 13.36
C GLU A 204 -10.70 -1.58 11.94
N GLU A 205 -9.89 -0.98 11.07
CA GLU A 205 -9.71 -1.40 9.67
C GLU A 205 -9.19 -2.85 9.56
N ASP A 206 -8.29 -3.28 10.46
CA ASP A 206 -7.76 -4.64 10.46
C ASP A 206 -8.87 -5.69 10.70
N TYR A 207 -9.87 -5.33 11.51
CA TYR A 207 -11.03 -6.19 11.77
C TYR A 207 -11.94 -6.26 10.56
N PHE A 208 -12.23 -5.13 9.91
CA PHE A 208 -13.01 -5.15 8.68
C PHE A 208 -12.31 -5.94 7.58
N LYS A 209 -10.99 -5.84 7.46
CA LYS A 209 -10.18 -6.65 6.53
C LYS A 209 -10.30 -8.15 6.81
N ALA A 210 -10.19 -8.56 8.08
CA ALA A 210 -10.37 -9.96 8.48
C ALA A 210 -11.79 -10.48 8.17
N LEU A 211 -12.81 -9.65 8.39
CA LEU A 211 -14.21 -9.99 8.08
C LEU A 211 -14.47 -10.04 6.56
N ALA A 212 -13.85 -9.16 5.77
CA ALA A 212 -13.96 -9.17 4.31
C ALA A 212 -13.42 -10.49 3.73
N LYS A 213 -12.27 -10.97 4.21
CA LYS A 213 -11.72 -12.30 3.83
C LYS A 213 -12.68 -13.46 4.11
N ASN A 214 -13.52 -13.33 5.14
CA ASN A 214 -14.49 -14.34 5.55
C ASN A 214 -15.93 -13.99 5.12
N PHE A 215 -16.11 -13.05 4.19
CA PHE A 215 -17.43 -12.52 3.84
C PHE A 215 -18.41 -13.61 3.39
N GLU A 216 -17.95 -14.57 2.57
CA GLU A 216 -18.79 -15.68 2.11
C GLU A 216 -19.23 -16.60 3.27
N LYS A 217 -18.33 -16.92 4.20
CA LYS A 217 -18.66 -17.72 5.38
C LYS A 217 -19.71 -17.01 6.24
N LEU A 218 -19.58 -15.70 6.39
CA LEU A 218 -20.53 -14.86 7.13
C LEU A 218 -21.93 -14.81 6.49
N LEU A 219 -22.08 -15.15 5.21
CA LEU A 219 -23.40 -15.28 4.57
C LEU A 219 -24.18 -16.50 5.09
N ILE A 220 -23.47 -17.57 5.43
CA ILE A 220 -24.05 -18.89 5.73
C ILE A 220 -24.10 -19.12 7.24
N TYR A 221 -23.12 -18.59 7.97
CA TYR A 221 -23.01 -18.81 9.41
C TYR A 221 -24.14 -18.15 10.20
N ASN A 222 -24.48 -18.78 11.31
CA ASN A 222 -25.54 -18.38 12.21
C ASN A 222 -25.07 -17.28 13.17
N ILE A 223 -24.50 -16.22 12.63
CA ILE A 223 -24.00 -15.07 13.39
C ILE A 223 -24.85 -13.86 13.00
N ASP A 224 -25.63 -13.33 13.94
CA ASP A 224 -26.54 -12.21 13.66
C ASP A 224 -25.81 -10.87 13.69
N GLU A 225 -24.86 -10.70 14.62
CA GLU A 225 -24.05 -9.49 14.75
C GLU A 225 -22.63 -9.80 15.23
N ILE A 226 -21.67 -8.99 14.77
CA ILE A 226 -20.29 -8.98 15.27
C ILE A 226 -19.99 -7.60 15.83
N TRP A 227 -19.53 -7.55 17.07
CA TRP A 227 -19.22 -6.31 17.78
C TRP A 227 -17.77 -6.29 18.25
N LEU A 228 -17.16 -5.10 18.21
CA LEU A 228 -15.82 -4.81 18.67
C LEU A 228 -15.85 -3.99 19.95
N LEU A 229 -15.08 -4.43 20.95
CA LEU A 229 -14.86 -3.75 22.22
C LEU A 229 -13.42 -3.25 22.33
N SER A 230 -13.29 -2.02 22.85
CA SER A 230 -12.01 -1.48 23.29
C SER A 230 -11.51 -2.22 24.53
N PRO A 231 -10.21 -2.53 24.64
CA PRO A 231 -9.66 -3.26 25.79
C PRO A 231 -9.56 -2.39 27.05
N LYS A 232 -9.47 -1.07 26.87
CA LYS A 232 -9.54 -0.14 27.99
C LYS A 232 -11.00 -0.18 28.46
N ILE A 233 -11.19 -0.52 29.73
CA ILE A 233 -12.45 -0.35 30.48
C ILE A 233 -12.71 1.16 30.68
N ASP A 234 -12.46 1.96 29.64
CA ASP A 234 -12.90 3.33 29.57
C ASP A 234 -14.33 3.25 29.07
N THR A 235 -15.27 3.36 30.02
CA THR A 235 -16.71 3.23 29.80
C THR A 235 -17.27 4.23 28.78
N ASN A 236 -16.44 5.15 28.29
CA ASN A 236 -16.79 6.21 27.36
C ASN A 236 -16.68 5.83 25.88
N ILE A 237 -15.98 4.74 25.52
CA ILE A 237 -15.89 4.31 24.12
C ILE A 237 -16.99 3.28 23.83
N PRO A 238 -18.02 3.61 23.04
CA PRO A 238 -19.10 2.69 22.76
C PRO A 238 -18.62 1.49 21.92
N PRO A 239 -19.18 0.28 22.14
CA PRO A 239 -18.96 -0.87 21.27
C PRO A 239 -19.24 -0.52 19.81
N LYS A 240 -18.37 -0.96 18.91
CA LYS A 240 -18.52 -0.75 17.46
C LYS A 240 -19.11 -1.98 16.81
N LEU A 241 -20.07 -1.78 15.92
CA LEU A 241 -20.66 -2.87 15.15
C LEU A 241 -19.87 -3.07 13.87
N LEU A 242 -19.38 -4.29 13.66
CA LEU A 242 -18.59 -4.64 12.48
C LEU A 242 -19.41 -5.43 11.44
N PHE A 243 -20.51 -6.07 11.84
CA PHE A 243 -21.32 -6.88 10.94
C PHE A 243 -22.75 -7.08 11.42
N THR A 244 -23.71 -7.20 10.49
CA THR A 244 -25.05 -7.75 10.78
C THR A 244 -25.48 -8.73 9.70
N LYS A 245 -26.21 -9.79 10.04
CA LYS A 245 -26.73 -10.78 9.08
C LYS A 245 -27.67 -10.20 8.01
N LYS A 246 -28.32 -9.07 8.33
CA LYS A 246 -29.15 -8.34 7.36
C LYS A 246 -28.31 -7.59 6.32
N PHE A 247 -27.11 -7.14 6.69
CA PHE A 247 -26.27 -6.32 5.82
C PHE A 247 -25.89 -7.03 4.52
N PRO A 248 -25.33 -8.26 4.51
CA PRO A 248 -25.00 -8.92 3.26
C PRO A 248 -26.22 -9.18 2.39
N ASN A 249 -27.35 -9.60 2.98
CA ASN A 249 -28.59 -9.78 2.24
C ASN A 249 -29.07 -8.48 1.59
N ASN A 250 -28.94 -7.35 2.29
CA ASN A 250 -29.31 -6.05 1.74
C ASN A 250 -28.30 -5.57 0.69
N LEU A 251 -27.02 -5.87 0.84
CA LEU A 251 -26.00 -5.63 -0.17
C LEU A 251 -26.30 -6.44 -1.45
N LEU A 252 -26.50 -7.76 -1.33
CA LEU A 252 -26.82 -8.67 -2.43
C LEU A 252 -28.09 -8.24 -3.20
N ASN A 253 -29.10 -7.75 -2.49
CA ASN A 253 -30.38 -7.33 -3.08
C ASN A 253 -30.43 -5.84 -3.46
N SER A 254 -29.33 -5.10 -3.31
CA SER A 254 -29.23 -3.66 -3.56
C SER A 254 -30.24 -2.81 -2.79
N ARG A 255 -30.37 -3.08 -1.48
CA ARG A 255 -31.35 -2.49 -0.55
C ARG A 255 -30.69 -1.75 0.62
N ILE A 256 -29.44 -1.31 0.49
CA ILE A 256 -28.78 -0.48 1.50
C ILE A 256 -29.53 0.84 1.62
N LYS A 257 -30.18 1.08 2.76
CA LYS A 257 -31.12 2.21 2.92
C LYS A 257 -30.84 3.08 4.13
N ASN A 258 -30.18 2.56 5.15
CA ASN A 258 -30.02 3.26 6.41
C ASN A 258 -28.54 3.61 6.71
N LYS A 259 -28.35 4.62 7.57
CA LYS A 259 -27.02 5.13 7.95
C LYS A 259 -26.12 4.05 8.58
N LYS A 260 -26.72 3.07 9.26
CA LYS A 260 -25.99 1.98 9.93
C LYS A 260 -25.40 1.01 8.91
N GLU A 261 -26.17 0.63 7.90
CA GLU A 261 -25.70 -0.21 6.78
C GLU A 261 -24.68 0.50 5.90
N LEU A 262 -24.85 1.82 5.70
CA LEU A 262 -23.86 2.61 4.98
C LEU A 262 -22.51 2.63 5.70
N LYS A 263 -22.49 2.76 7.03
CA LYS A 263 -21.25 2.66 7.82
C LYS A 263 -20.61 1.28 7.73
N LEU A 264 -21.41 0.21 7.73
CA LEU A 264 -20.89 -1.15 7.54
C LEU A 264 -20.32 -1.36 6.15
N LEU A 265 -20.99 -0.81 5.12
CA LEU A 265 -20.46 -0.81 3.76
C LEU A 265 -19.15 -0.04 3.73
N GLU A 266 -19.09 1.18 4.25
CA GLU A 266 -17.91 2.03 4.27
C GLU A 266 -16.69 1.33 4.89
N GLY A 267 -16.86 0.63 6.02
CA GLY A 267 -15.78 -0.13 6.65
C GLY A 267 -15.33 -1.36 5.86
N LEU A 268 -16.23 -2.05 5.15
CA LEU A 268 -15.91 -3.27 4.41
C LEU A 268 -15.48 -3.01 2.95
N LEU A 269 -15.90 -1.89 2.35
CA LEU A 269 -15.89 -1.69 0.91
C LEU A 269 -14.49 -1.81 0.30
N SER A 270 -13.51 -1.11 0.89
CA SER A 270 -12.13 -1.12 0.37
C SER A 270 -11.55 -2.54 0.34
N HIS A 271 -11.75 -3.29 1.42
CA HIS A 271 -11.24 -4.66 1.54
C HIS A 271 -12.00 -5.65 0.65
N LEU A 272 -13.31 -5.49 0.47
CA LEU A 272 -14.07 -6.32 -0.47
C LEU A 272 -13.61 -6.10 -1.92
N LEU A 273 -13.30 -4.85 -2.30
CA LEU A 273 -12.75 -4.53 -3.62
C LEU A 273 -11.33 -5.09 -3.82
N GLU A 274 -10.51 -5.11 -2.77
CA GLU A 274 -9.15 -5.69 -2.80
C GLU A 274 -9.14 -7.20 -3.09
N LEU A 275 -10.20 -7.93 -2.71
CA LEU A 275 -10.30 -9.36 -2.99
C LEU A 275 -10.42 -9.68 -4.49
N LYS A 276 -10.77 -8.69 -5.32
CA LYS A 276 -10.95 -8.82 -6.78
C LYS A 276 -11.91 -9.96 -7.17
N ASP A 277 -12.90 -10.24 -6.32
CA ASP A 277 -13.96 -11.20 -6.60
C ASP A 277 -14.99 -10.61 -7.57
N ASP A 278 -15.16 -11.24 -8.73
CA ASP A 278 -16.04 -10.74 -9.79
C ASP A 278 -17.49 -10.60 -9.33
N ARG A 279 -18.02 -11.60 -8.60
CA ARG A 279 -19.41 -11.59 -8.15
C ARG A 279 -19.63 -10.45 -7.16
N ILE A 280 -18.74 -10.31 -6.17
CA ILE A 280 -18.81 -9.25 -5.17
C ILE A 280 -18.67 -7.87 -5.81
N ASN A 281 -17.74 -7.70 -6.75
CA ASN A 281 -17.52 -6.42 -7.43
C ASN A 281 -18.75 -5.99 -8.26
N GLU A 282 -19.44 -6.92 -8.92
CA GLU A 282 -20.70 -6.64 -9.63
C GLU A 282 -21.80 -6.16 -8.68
N ILE A 283 -21.93 -6.83 -7.53
CA ILE A 283 -22.90 -6.45 -6.49
C ILE A 283 -22.58 -5.06 -5.94
N ILE A 284 -21.30 -4.78 -5.66
CA ILE A 284 -20.82 -3.48 -5.20
C ILE A 284 -21.14 -2.41 -6.25
N LEU A 285 -20.76 -2.62 -7.52
CA LEU A 285 -21.03 -1.68 -8.61
C LEU A 285 -22.52 -1.34 -8.71
N LYS A 286 -23.40 -2.35 -8.68
CA LYS A 286 -24.85 -2.15 -8.73
C LYS A 286 -25.35 -1.32 -7.55
N ASN A 287 -24.85 -1.56 -6.34
CA ASN A 287 -25.20 -0.77 -5.16
C ASN A 287 -24.71 0.67 -5.29
N LEU A 288 -23.46 0.88 -5.69
CA LEU A 288 -22.88 2.22 -5.87
C LEU A 288 -23.67 3.03 -6.90
N LYS A 289 -24.08 2.42 -8.04
CA LYS A 289 -24.96 3.07 -9.02
C LYS A 289 -26.28 3.55 -8.44
N ILE A 290 -26.91 2.75 -7.56
CA ILE A 290 -28.16 3.13 -6.90
C ILE A 290 -27.92 4.24 -5.88
N LEU A 291 -26.85 4.15 -5.09
CA LEU A 291 -26.50 5.14 -4.08
C LEU A 291 -26.19 6.50 -4.71
N PHE A 292 -25.39 6.51 -5.78
CA PHE A 292 -24.94 7.72 -6.47
C PHE A 292 -25.94 8.28 -7.50
N ALA A 293 -27.06 7.60 -7.75
CA ALA A 293 -28.06 8.06 -8.74
C ALA A 293 -28.62 9.46 -8.45
N ARG A 294 -28.57 9.93 -7.20
CA ARG A 294 -29.16 11.22 -6.77
C ARG A 294 -28.28 12.04 -5.82
N LYS A 295 -27.08 11.56 -5.50
CA LYS A 295 -26.19 12.18 -4.52
C LYS A 295 -24.75 12.03 -4.95
N ASP A 296 -23.98 13.08 -4.74
CA ASP A 296 -22.54 13.05 -4.98
C ASP A 296 -21.84 12.06 -4.04
N PRO A 297 -20.78 11.36 -4.47
CA PRO A 297 -20.11 10.36 -3.65
C PRO A 297 -19.63 10.85 -2.28
N HIS A 298 -19.05 12.06 -2.22
CA HIS A 298 -18.57 12.68 -0.99
C HIS A 298 -19.69 13.03 0.02
N LYS A 299 -20.96 12.99 -0.39
CA LYS A 299 -22.12 13.17 0.51
C LYS A 299 -22.65 11.85 1.07
N ILE A 300 -22.16 10.72 0.55
CA ILE A 300 -22.52 9.38 1.01
C ILE A 300 -21.38 8.78 1.83
N PHE A 301 -20.15 8.90 1.32
CA PHE A 301 -18.94 8.44 1.96
C PHE A 301 -18.07 9.65 2.27
N ASP A 302 -18.08 10.08 3.53
CA ASP A 302 -17.27 11.22 3.98
C ASP A 302 -15.77 10.85 3.94
N ASN A 303 -15.45 9.58 4.23
CA ASN A 303 -14.08 9.08 4.20
C ASN A 303 -13.50 9.06 2.78
N LYS A 304 -12.47 9.88 2.53
CA LYS A 304 -11.79 9.95 1.23
C LYS A 304 -11.11 8.63 0.83
N TYR A 305 -10.57 7.85 1.77
CA TYR A 305 -9.88 6.60 1.46
C TYR A 305 -10.82 5.54 0.88
N VAL A 306 -12.08 5.53 1.33
CA VAL A 306 -13.12 4.68 0.75
C VAL A 306 -13.43 5.12 -0.68
N ARG A 307 -13.53 6.43 -0.93
CA ARG A 307 -13.74 6.96 -2.28
C ARG A 307 -12.55 6.70 -3.21
N ILE A 308 -11.32 6.82 -2.71
CA ILE A 308 -10.10 6.45 -3.44
C ILE A 308 -10.17 4.97 -3.82
N SER A 309 -10.46 4.08 -2.87
CA SER A 309 -10.55 2.64 -3.13
C SER A 309 -11.65 2.29 -4.14
N ILE A 310 -12.82 2.97 -4.08
CA ILE A 310 -13.86 2.83 -5.12
C ILE A 310 -13.28 3.20 -6.48
N VAL A 311 -12.60 4.35 -6.61
CA VAL A 311 -12.10 4.78 -7.91
C VAL A 311 -10.98 3.85 -8.41
N THR A 312 -10.01 3.50 -7.57
CA THR A 312 -8.82 2.76 -7.98
C THR A 312 -9.09 1.27 -8.14
N ASN A 313 -9.59 0.59 -7.09
CA ASN A 313 -9.75 -0.86 -7.11
C ASN A 313 -10.90 -1.30 -8.02
N LEU A 314 -12.05 -0.63 -7.94
CA LEU A 314 -13.16 -0.91 -8.86
C LEU A 314 -12.80 -0.47 -10.28
N GLY A 315 -12.16 0.69 -10.46
CA GLY A 315 -11.74 1.17 -11.78
C GLY A 315 -10.75 0.25 -12.48
N GLU A 316 -9.77 -0.30 -11.74
CA GLU A 316 -8.84 -1.32 -12.24
C GLU A 316 -9.58 -2.60 -12.63
N TRP A 317 -10.49 -3.08 -11.78
CA TRP A 317 -11.29 -4.27 -12.07
C TRP A 317 -12.17 -4.08 -13.32
N LEU A 318 -12.85 -2.93 -13.44
CA LEU A 318 -13.67 -2.58 -14.61
C LEU A 318 -12.83 -2.52 -15.89
N GLY A 319 -11.66 -1.87 -15.83
CA GLY A 319 -10.75 -1.75 -16.96
C GLY A 319 -10.20 -3.10 -17.43
N LYS A 320 -9.77 -3.95 -16.50
CA LYS A 320 -9.26 -5.30 -16.79
C LYS A 320 -10.34 -6.23 -17.35
N ASN A 321 -11.58 -6.13 -16.85
CA ASN A 321 -12.72 -6.91 -17.32
C ASN A 321 -13.44 -6.29 -18.54
N LYS A 322 -12.86 -5.28 -19.18
CA LYS A 322 -13.39 -4.63 -20.40
C LYS A 322 -14.80 -4.04 -20.21
N LYS A 323 -15.17 -3.67 -18.98
CA LYS A 323 -16.44 -3.02 -18.63
C LYS A 323 -16.35 -1.50 -18.80
N TYR A 324 -16.09 -1.07 -20.03
CA TYR A 324 -15.70 0.32 -20.30
C TYR A 324 -16.82 1.35 -20.09
N ASP A 325 -18.08 0.99 -20.35
CA ASP A 325 -19.21 1.89 -20.07
C ASP A 325 -19.38 2.15 -18.57
N ASP A 326 -19.16 1.13 -17.76
CA ASP A 326 -19.17 1.23 -16.29
C ASP A 326 -17.97 2.03 -15.79
N LEU A 327 -16.79 1.86 -16.41
CA LEU A 327 -15.62 2.67 -16.12
C LEU A 327 -15.85 4.15 -16.47
N ILE A 328 -16.52 4.42 -17.59
CA ILE A 328 -16.95 5.78 -17.99
C ILE A 328 -17.92 6.36 -16.97
N TRP A 329 -18.89 5.57 -16.51
CA TRP A 329 -19.79 5.96 -15.43
C TRP A 329 -19.01 6.32 -14.15
N LEU A 330 -18.04 5.49 -13.77
CA LEU A 330 -17.20 5.72 -12.58
C LEU A 330 -16.41 7.04 -12.72
N ILE A 331 -15.73 7.25 -13.85
CA ILE A 331 -14.99 8.50 -14.11
C ILE A 331 -15.93 9.71 -14.04
N ASN A 332 -17.08 9.68 -14.72
CA ASN A 332 -18.03 10.80 -14.68
C ASN A 332 -18.56 11.10 -13.28
N THR A 333 -18.70 10.05 -12.45
CA THR A 333 -19.20 10.16 -11.08
C THR A 333 -18.19 10.85 -10.15
N PHE A 334 -16.88 10.62 -10.35
CA PHE A 334 -15.84 11.10 -9.44
C PHE A 334 -14.94 12.22 -10.00
N ILE A 335 -15.05 12.56 -11.29
CA ILE A 335 -14.16 13.54 -11.93
C ILE A 335 -14.21 14.93 -11.27
N ASN A 336 -15.31 15.28 -10.60
CA ASN A 336 -15.46 16.55 -9.88
C ASN A 336 -15.50 16.36 -8.35
N ASP A 337 -14.94 15.26 -7.81
CA ASP A 337 -14.87 15.07 -6.35
C ASP A 337 -14.09 16.23 -5.71
N PRO A 338 -14.54 16.75 -4.54
CA PRO A 338 -13.86 17.86 -3.87
C PRO A 338 -12.49 17.48 -3.26
N ASP A 339 -12.20 16.18 -3.10
CA ASP A 339 -10.91 15.71 -2.59
C ASP A 339 -9.81 15.83 -3.65
N GLN A 340 -8.98 16.87 -3.50
CA GLN A 340 -7.78 17.13 -4.29
C GLN A 340 -6.52 16.82 -3.45
N ALA A 341 -5.38 16.58 -4.10
CA ALA A 341 -4.16 16.20 -3.40
C ALA A 341 -3.63 17.34 -2.52
N ASP A 342 -2.95 16.96 -1.44
CA ASP A 342 -2.30 17.91 -0.54
C ASP A 342 -1.06 18.53 -1.23
N PRO A 343 -0.94 19.88 -1.28
CA PRO A 343 0.26 20.57 -1.71
C PRO A 343 1.57 20.11 -1.04
N GLU A 344 1.53 19.60 0.19
CA GLU A 344 2.75 19.18 0.91
C GLU A 344 3.32 17.83 0.45
N GLU A 345 2.50 16.97 -0.17
CA GLU A 345 2.92 15.67 -0.73
C GLU A 345 3.65 15.79 -2.10
N PHE A 346 4.02 17.02 -2.47
CA PHE A 346 4.66 17.33 -3.75
C PHE A 346 6.14 16.92 -3.81
N LYS A 347 6.79 16.75 -2.66
CA LYS A 347 8.21 16.33 -2.57
C LYS A 347 8.47 15.01 -3.30
N GLU A 348 7.49 14.10 -3.34
CA GLU A 348 7.64 12.80 -4.01
C GLU A 348 7.73 12.90 -5.54
N ILE A 349 7.20 13.97 -6.14
CA ILE A 349 7.33 14.23 -7.59
C ILE A 349 8.70 14.87 -7.88
N GLU A 350 9.22 15.62 -6.92
CA GLU A 350 10.56 16.21 -7.00
C GLU A 350 11.65 15.15 -6.85
N GLU A 351 11.40 14.14 -6.04
CA GLU A 351 12.25 12.95 -5.91
C GLU A 351 12.06 12.00 -7.11
N ASP A 352 13.13 11.31 -7.52
CA ASP A 352 13.07 10.25 -8.53
C ASP A 352 12.45 8.98 -7.95
N ARG A 353 11.14 9.04 -7.66
CA ARG A 353 10.38 7.88 -7.19
C ARG A 353 9.72 7.18 -8.38
N ASN A 354 10.08 5.90 -8.53
CA ASN A 354 9.50 5.00 -9.53
C ASN A 354 7.98 4.80 -9.38
N PHE A 355 7.43 5.02 -8.18
CA PHE A 355 6.01 4.90 -7.91
C PHE A 355 5.58 5.91 -6.84
N ILE A 356 4.53 6.67 -7.16
CA ILE A 356 3.88 7.60 -6.24
C ILE A 356 2.50 7.01 -5.90
N PRO A 357 2.20 6.73 -4.61
CA PRO A 357 0.91 6.18 -4.22
C PRO A 357 -0.20 7.22 -4.43
N ILE A 358 -1.39 6.74 -4.81
CA ILE A 358 -2.59 7.58 -4.97
C ILE A 358 -3.10 7.96 -3.57
N SER A 359 -3.19 9.25 -3.29
CA SER A 359 -3.60 9.81 -1.99
C SER A 359 -4.86 10.69 -2.06
N ALA A 360 -5.34 10.97 -3.28
CA ALA A 360 -6.58 11.72 -3.52
C ALA A 360 -7.49 11.07 -4.56
N VAL A 361 -8.80 11.35 -4.47
CA VAL A 361 -9.80 10.79 -5.39
C VAL A 361 -9.54 11.20 -6.84
N THR A 362 -9.21 12.47 -7.09
CA THR A 362 -8.96 12.98 -8.45
C THR A 362 -7.72 12.38 -9.10
N GLU A 363 -6.71 12.03 -8.31
CA GLU A 363 -5.53 11.28 -8.78
C GLU A 363 -5.92 9.88 -9.25
N GLY A 364 -6.74 9.18 -8.46
CA GLY A 364 -7.31 7.89 -8.84
C GLY A 364 -8.08 7.96 -10.15
N VAL A 365 -8.87 9.02 -10.34
CA VAL A 365 -9.62 9.23 -11.59
C VAL A 365 -8.64 9.44 -12.75
N ALA A 366 -7.61 10.28 -12.59
CA ALA A 366 -6.60 10.50 -13.62
C ALA A 366 -5.85 9.22 -14.00
N TYR A 367 -5.53 8.39 -13.01
CA TYR A 367 -4.89 7.11 -13.24
C TYR A 367 -5.77 6.17 -14.08
N ILE A 368 -7.03 5.89 -13.68
CA ILE A 368 -7.85 4.85 -14.33
C ILE A 368 -8.27 5.18 -15.77
N VAL A 369 -8.16 6.45 -16.20
CA VAL A 369 -8.46 6.85 -17.59
C VAL A 369 -7.61 6.09 -18.61
N HIS A 370 -6.41 5.62 -18.24
CA HIS A 370 -5.54 4.89 -19.16
C HIS A 370 -6.17 3.58 -19.69
N PHE A 371 -7.09 2.96 -18.94
CA PHE A 371 -7.81 1.77 -19.38
C PHE A 371 -8.74 2.05 -20.58
N LEU A 372 -9.14 3.31 -20.80
CA LEU A 372 -9.94 3.71 -21.95
C LEU A 372 -9.12 4.04 -23.20
N ALA A 373 -7.78 4.05 -23.14
CA ALA A 373 -6.93 4.42 -24.27
C ALA A 373 -6.77 3.26 -25.28
N LEU A 374 -7.90 2.76 -25.79
CA LEU A 374 -8.05 1.62 -26.71
C LEU A 374 -9.12 1.97 -27.76
N ASP A 375 -9.15 1.26 -28.90
CA ASP A 375 -9.97 1.51 -30.11
C ASP A 375 -11.21 2.41 -29.91
N ASN A 376 -12.31 1.86 -29.40
CA ASN A 376 -13.59 2.58 -29.35
C ASN A 376 -13.68 3.67 -28.26
N TYR A 377 -12.67 3.78 -27.40
CA TYR A 377 -12.71 4.62 -26.20
C TYR A 377 -11.58 5.64 -26.13
N ILE A 378 -10.61 5.61 -27.06
CA ILE A 378 -9.43 6.47 -27.02
C ILE A 378 -9.79 7.96 -27.07
N SER A 379 -10.86 8.33 -27.80
CA SER A 379 -11.40 9.69 -27.82
C SER A 379 -11.93 10.13 -26.46
N LYS A 380 -12.56 9.21 -25.70
CA LYS A 380 -13.01 9.47 -24.32
C LYS A 380 -11.82 9.58 -23.37
N ALA A 381 -10.81 8.73 -23.52
CA ALA A 381 -9.57 8.83 -22.76
C ALA A 381 -8.91 10.20 -22.94
N LEU A 382 -8.79 10.66 -24.19
CA LEU A 382 -8.24 11.97 -24.52
C LEU A 382 -9.09 13.11 -23.91
N TYR A 383 -10.41 13.01 -24.01
CA TYR A 383 -11.34 13.99 -23.42
C TYR A 383 -11.16 14.12 -21.90
N TYR A 384 -11.16 13.01 -21.15
CA TYR A 384 -10.99 13.05 -19.70
C TYR A 384 -9.59 13.53 -19.31
N THR A 385 -8.55 13.05 -20.00
CA THR A 385 -7.16 13.48 -19.76
C THR A 385 -7.03 15.00 -19.95
N LYS A 386 -7.60 15.56 -21.02
CA LYS A 386 -7.63 17.01 -21.25
C LYS A 386 -8.28 17.75 -20.09
N LYS A 387 -9.43 17.27 -19.61
CA LYS A 387 -10.16 17.91 -18.51
C LYS A 387 -9.35 17.88 -17.21
N LEU A 388 -8.72 16.76 -16.89
CA LEU A 388 -7.95 16.58 -15.65
C LEU A 388 -6.62 17.35 -15.67
N LEU A 389 -5.97 17.51 -16.83
CA LEU A 389 -4.76 18.33 -16.96
C LEU A 389 -4.97 19.82 -16.67
N LEU A 390 -6.21 20.30 -16.68
CA LEU A 390 -6.56 21.68 -16.30
C LEU A 390 -6.59 21.89 -14.77
N TYR A 391 -6.49 20.82 -13.98
CA TYR A 391 -6.43 20.94 -12.53
C TYR A 391 -5.11 21.62 -12.13
N ARG A 392 -5.18 22.49 -11.12
CA ARG A 392 -4.01 23.20 -10.61
C ARG A 392 -3.01 22.24 -9.97
N ASP A 393 -3.52 21.20 -9.33
CA ASP A 393 -2.79 20.11 -8.71
C ASP A 393 -1.77 19.46 -9.66
N GLN A 394 -0.53 19.27 -9.19
CA GLN A 394 0.56 18.67 -9.97
C GLN A 394 0.56 17.16 -9.88
N ARG A 395 0.09 16.57 -8.78
CA ARG A 395 -0.07 15.11 -8.65
C ARG A 395 -1.13 14.61 -9.62
N VAL A 396 -2.23 15.35 -9.80
CA VAL A 396 -3.20 15.06 -10.87
C VAL A 396 -2.55 15.12 -12.26
N LYS A 397 -1.66 16.09 -12.54
CA LYS A 397 -0.92 16.15 -13.81
C LYS A 397 0.03 14.97 -13.98
N TYR A 398 0.73 14.55 -12.93
CA TYR A 398 1.55 13.34 -12.93
C TYR A 398 0.72 12.10 -13.29
N PHE A 399 -0.42 11.89 -12.63
CA PHE A 399 -1.28 10.74 -12.94
C PHE A 399 -1.92 10.82 -14.34
N CYS A 400 -2.09 12.01 -14.92
CA CYS A 400 -2.49 12.18 -16.32
C CYS A 400 -1.40 11.71 -17.33
N LEU A 401 -0.16 11.47 -16.91
CA LEU A 401 0.87 10.92 -17.80
C LEU A 401 0.62 9.46 -18.15
N PHE A 402 -0.07 8.69 -17.30
CA PHE A 402 -0.45 7.30 -17.58
C PHE A 402 -1.37 7.20 -18.81
N PRO A 403 -2.52 7.90 -18.88
CA PRO A 403 -3.32 7.91 -20.09
C PRO A 403 -2.59 8.56 -21.26
N LEU A 404 -1.80 9.63 -21.08
CA LEU A 404 -1.01 10.20 -22.19
C LEU A 404 -0.03 9.18 -22.78
N LEU A 405 0.67 8.41 -21.96
CA LEU A 405 1.57 7.35 -22.42
C LEU A 405 0.80 6.27 -23.18
N LYS A 406 -0.33 5.81 -22.64
CA LYS A 406 -1.13 4.77 -23.31
C LYS A 406 -1.72 5.26 -24.64
N ILE A 407 -2.21 6.50 -24.68
CA ILE A 407 -2.63 7.16 -25.92
C ILE A 407 -1.44 7.32 -26.87
N SER A 408 -0.23 7.63 -26.38
CA SER A 408 0.96 7.74 -27.22
C SER A 408 1.24 6.45 -27.95
N VAL A 409 1.21 5.31 -27.26
CA VAL A 409 1.40 3.98 -27.87
C VAL A 409 0.30 3.68 -28.90
N ASN A 410 -0.94 4.07 -28.61
CA ASN A 410 -2.11 3.76 -29.43
C ASN A 410 -2.56 4.92 -30.34
N ARG A 411 -1.72 5.93 -30.56
CA ARG A 411 -2.11 7.20 -31.20
C ARG A 411 -2.57 7.06 -32.65
N SER A 412 -2.25 5.95 -33.31
CA SER A 412 -2.73 5.64 -34.67
C SER A 412 -4.25 5.50 -34.75
N LEU A 413 -4.92 5.27 -33.61
CA LEU A 413 -6.37 5.18 -33.49
C LEU A 413 -7.04 6.55 -33.38
N LEU A 414 -6.29 7.62 -33.10
CA LEU A 414 -6.85 8.97 -33.00
C LEU A 414 -7.22 9.51 -34.38
N LYS A 415 -8.39 10.15 -34.47
CA LYS A 415 -8.79 10.83 -35.70
C LYS A 415 -7.78 11.92 -36.08
N GLY A 416 -7.39 11.93 -37.35
CA GLY A 416 -6.38 12.85 -37.90
C GLY A 416 -4.93 12.40 -37.72
N TYR A 417 -4.67 11.18 -37.22
CA TYR A 417 -3.33 10.61 -37.19
C TYR A 417 -2.74 10.47 -38.61
N GLY A 418 -1.46 10.78 -38.76
CA GLY A 418 -0.75 10.72 -40.05
C GLY A 418 -1.02 11.91 -40.99
N GLU A 419 -1.98 12.78 -40.67
CA GLU A 419 -2.25 14.00 -41.45
C GLU A 419 -1.25 15.13 -41.17
N ARG A 420 -0.99 15.93 -42.21
CA ARG A 420 -0.15 17.14 -42.14
C ARG A 420 -0.83 18.28 -42.89
N PRO A 421 -1.17 19.41 -42.21
CA PRO A 421 -1.02 19.68 -40.78
C PRO A 421 -1.85 18.72 -39.90
N ARG A 422 -1.46 18.56 -38.62
CA ARG A 422 -2.21 17.72 -37.66
C ARG A 422 -3.63 18.27 -37.50
N LYS A 423 -4.63 17.38 -37.47
CA LYS A 423 -6.06 17.74 -37.31
C LYS A 423 -6.73 16.93 -36.20
N ASP A 424 -7.97 17.31 -35.91
CA ASP A 424 -8.90 16.59 -35.05
C ASP A 424 -8.30 16.19 -33.68
N GLU A 425 -8.55 14.96 -33.26
CA GLU A 425 -8.16 14.44 -31.95
C GLU A 425 -6.64 14.32 -31.83
N TYR A 426 -5.95 13.94 -32.91
CA TYR A 426 -4.50 13.84 -32.91
C TYR A 426 -3.82 15.18 -32.66
N LYS A 427 -4.37 16.28 -33.19
CA LYS A 427 -3.89 17.64 -32.90
C LYS A 427 -4.03 17.99 -31.43
N GLU A 428 -5.16 17.64 -30.81
CA GLU A 428 -5.40 17.91 -29.39
C GLU A 428 -4.46 17.09 -28.50
N PHE A 429 -4.32 15.79 -28.76
CA PHE A 429 -3.36 14.93 -28.05
C PHE A 429 -1.93 15.49 -28.14
N TYR A 430 -1.47 15.84 -29.35
CA TYR A 430 -0.16 16.44 -29.56
C TYR A 430 0.03 17.72 -28.71
N LYS A 431 -0.98 18.59 -28.65
CA LYS A 431 -0.93 19.81 -27.81
C LYS A 431 -0.78 19.48 -26.33
N LEU A 432 -1.46 18.45 -25.83
CA LEU A 432 -1.37 18.06 -24.41
C LEU A 432 0.03 17.56 -24.05
N CYS A 433 0.65 16.73 -24.90
CA CYS A 433 2.04 16.28 -24.68
C CYS A 433 3.02 17.46 -24.66
N PHE A 434 2.88 18.41 -25.59
CA PHE A 434 3.75 19.59 -25.64
C PHE A 434 3.44 20.62 -24.56
N TYR A 435 2.20 20.67 -24.05
CA TYR A 435 1.85 21.43 -22.86
C TYR A 435 2.59 20.91 -21.63
N MET A 436 2.61 19.59 -21.43
CA MET A 436 3.37 18.98 -20.32
C MET A 436 4.88 19.17 -20.47
N LEU A 437 5.40 19.16 -21.70
CA LEU A 437 6.79 19.48 -21.97
C LEU A 437 7.13 20.94 -21.57
N GLU A 438 6.28 21.90 -21.94
CA GLU A 438 6.48 23.31 -21.55
C GLU A 438 6.31 23.51 -20.04
N PHE A 439 5.39 22.76 -19.42
CA PHE A 439 5.24 22.74 -17.97
C PHE A 439 6.55 22.35 -17.28
N ILE A 440 7.20 21.26 -17.72
CA ILE A 440 8.47 20.80 -17.15
C ILE A 440 9.61 21.76 -17.42
N LYS A 441 9.68 22.35 -18.62
CA LYS A 441 10.68 23.38 -18.92
C LYS A 441 10.66 24.54 -17.91
N ASN A 442 9.47 24.91 -17.45
CA ASN A 442 9.29 25.98 -16.46
C ASN A 442 9.36 25.49 -15.00
N ASN A 443 9.34 24.17 -14.78
CA ASN A 443 9.34 23.54 -13.46
C ASN A 443 10.23 22.28 -13.46
N PRO A 444 11.55 22.44 -13.66
CA PRO A 444 12.47 21.31 -13.85
C PRO A 444 12.60 20.42 -12.61
N GLN A 445 12.22 20.91 -11.43
CA GLN A 445 12.25 20.15 -10.18
C GLN A 445 11.35 18.91 -10.21
N TYR A 446 10.34 18.84 -11.06
CA TYR A 446 9.42 17.69 -11.13
C TYR A 446 9.98 16.52 -11.97
N ILE A 447 11.05 15.90 -11.47
CA ILE A 447 11.82 14.84 -12.15
C ILE A 447 10.92 13.68 -12.59
N ALA A 448 9.99 13.22 -11.74
CA ALA A 448 9.12 12.10 -12.07
C ALA A 448 8.22 12.35 -13.30
N ILE A 449 7.79 13.60 -13.51
CA ILE A 449 7.02 13.99 -14.71
C ILE A 449 7.93 13.99 -15.94
N ALA A 450 9.15 14.52 -15.82
CA ALA A 450 10.13 14.53 -16.91
C ALA A 450 10.48 13.10 -17.37
N ASN A 451 10.69 12.17 -16.42
CA ASN A 451 10.96 10.75 -16.68
C ASN A 451 9.81 10.09 -17.46
N PHE A 452 8.56 10.42 -17.11
CA PHE A 452 7.39 9.93 -17.86
C PHE A 452 7.29 10.54 -19.27
N LEU A 453 7.66 11.81 -19.45
CA LEU A 453 7.70 12.44 -20.76
C LEU A 453 8.74 11.79 -21.67
N CYS A 454 9.88 11.34 -21.14
CA CYS A 454 10.84 10.53 -21.91
C CYS A 454 10.16 9.31 -22.52
N LYS A 455 9.39 8.55 -21.73
CA LYS A 455 8.65 7.36 -22.20
C LYS A 455 7.59 7.72 -23.25
N ILE A 456 6.87 8.82 -23.05
CA ILE A 456 5.88 9.34 -24.02
C ILE A 456 6.55 9.67 -25.35
N PHE A 457 7.63 10.45 -25.35
CA PHE A 457 8.27 10.89 -26.59
C PHE A 457 9.12 9.83 -27.27
N LEU A 458 9.55 8.79 -26.55
CA LEU A 458 10.31 7.67 -27.13
C LEU A 458 9.47 6.90 -28.16
N VAL A 459 8.16 6.81 -27.93
CA VAL A 459 7.26 6.12 -28.88
C VAL A 459 6.78 7.02 -30.02
N TYR A 460 7.08 8.33 -30.00
CA TYR A 460 6.63 9.27 -31.03
C TYR A 460 7.38 9.08 -32.34
N THR A 461 6.68 8.52 -33.32
CA THR A 461 7.25 8.20 -34.62
C THR A 461 7.16 9.35 -35.60
N ASP A 462 6.50 10.48 -35.33
CA ASP A 462 6.19 11.52 -36.34
C ASP A 462 6.62 12.94 -35.93
N LEU A 463 7.54 13.09 -34.98
CA LEU A 463 8.10 14.43 -34.70
C LEU A 463 8.98 14.90 -35.87
N SER A 464 8.89 16.20 -36.17
CA SER A 464 9.84 16.91 -37.03
C SER A 464 11.15 17.19 -36.30
N THR A 465 12.20 17.55 -37.04
CA THR A 465 13.48 17.94 -36.44
C THR A 465 13.34 19.05 -35.40
N LYS A 466 12.52 20.08 -35.65
CA LYS A 466 12.34 21.18 -34.69
C LYS A 466 11.66 20.70 -33.40
N GLU A 467 10.68 19.82 -33.53
CA GLU A 467 9.92 19.28 -32.39
C GLU A 467 10.77 18.32 -31.57
N ALA A 468 11.49 17.39 -32.20
CA ALA A 468 12.40 16.47 -31.52
C ALA A 468 13.57 17.21 -30.84
N LYS A 469 14.09 18.27 -31.47
CA LYS A 469 15.07 19.16 -30.82
C LYS A 469 14.50 19.79 -29.55
N LYS A 470 13.28 20.36 -29.62
CA LYS A 470 12.62 20.94 -28.43
C LYS A 470 12.48 19.91 -27.30
N VAL A 471 12.12 18.66 -27.62
CA VAL A 471 12.00 17.58 -26.63
C VAL A 471 13.35 17.30 -25.96
N LEU A 472 14.42 17.06 -26.74
CA LEU A 472 15.75 16.78 -26.20
C LEU A 472 16.29 17.95 -25.39
N ASP A 473 16.24 19.18 -25.93
CA ASP A 473 16.73 20.37 -25.24
C ASP A 473 16.02 20.60 -23.89
N THR A 474 14.76 20.17 -23.76
CA THR A 474 13.99 20.31 -22.51
C THR A 474 14.29 19.22 -21.50
N LEU A 475 14.56 17.99 -21.95
CA LEU A 475 14.73 16.81 -21.08
C LEU A 475 16.20 16.42 -20.85
N GLU A 476 17.16 17.13 -21.46
CA GLU A 476 18.59 16.83 -21.34
C GLU A 476 19.14 16.87 -19.90
N TYR A 477 18.45 17.56 -18.99
CA TYR A 477 18.92 17.66 -17.60
C TYR A 477 18.72 16.37 -16.78
N ILE A 478 17.93 15.42 -17.28
CA ILE A 478 17.68 14.12 -16.60
C ILE A 478 18.37 12.95 -17.32
N PRO A 479 18.99 11.99 -16.59
CA PRO A 479 19.63 10.81 -17.18
C PRO A 479 18.67 9.93 -18.00
N GLU A 480 17.40 9.83 -17.59
CA GLU A 480 16.36 9.01 -18.22
C GLU A 480 16.00 9.48 -19.64
N SER A 481 16.53 10.62 -20.08
CA SER A 481 16.44 11.07 -21.47
C SER A 481 17.40 10.33 -22.41
N ALA A 482 18.37 9.55 -21.90
CA ALA A 482 19.35 8.80 -22.70
C ALA A 482 18.74 8.00 -23.87
N PRO A 483 17.66 7.21 -23.69
CA PRO A 483 17.02 6.50 -24.80
C PRO A 483 16.51 7.42 -25.91
N LEU A 484 16.09 8.65 -25.59
CA LEU A 484 15.64 9.62 -26.61
C LEU A 484 16.80 10.09 -27.49
N PHE A 485 17.97 10.36 -26.90
CA PHE A 485 19.16 10.76 -27.66
C PHE A 485 19.57 9.66 -28.64
N ILE A 486 19.61 8.42 -28.17
CA ILE A 486 19.91 7.24 -28.98
C ILE A 486 18.86 7.08 -30.08
N TYR A 487 17.57 7.12 -29.72
CA TYR A 487 16.47 6.97 -30.67
C TYR A 487 16.53 8.03 -31.78
N PHE A 488 16.59 9.32 -31.44
CA PHE A 488 16.56 10.39 -32.45
C PHE A 488 17.84 10.50 -33.26
N ALA A 489 19.01 10.20 -32.69
CA ALA A 489 20.29 10.25 -33.40
C ALA A 489 20.50 9.05 -34.33
N LEU A 490 20.14 7.84 -33.87
CA LEU A 490 20.61 6.61 -34.50
C LEU A 490 19.50 5.82 -35.19
N TYR A 491 18.30 5.75 -34.60
CA TYR A 491 17.28 4.80 -35.02
C TYR A 491 16.09 5.44 -35.75
N ARG A 492 15.69 6.66 -35.39
CA ARG A 492 14.45 7.30 -35.85
C ARG A 492 14.33 7.35 -37.37
N LYS A 493 15.39 7.75 -38.07
CA LYS A 493 15.40 7.81 -39.55
C LYS A 493 15.61 6.44 -40.18
N ARG A 494 16.46 5.60 -39.56
CA ARG A 494 16.80 4.26 -40.05
C ARG A 494 15.59 3.33 -40.07
N LEU A 495 14.77 3.39 -39.02
CA LEU A 495 13.57 2.55 -38.82
C LEU A 495 12.31 3.09 -39.53
N LEU A 496 12.24 4.40 -39.82
CA LEU A 496 11.03 5.04 -40.33
C LEU A 496 11.30 5.84 -41.61
N ARG A 497 11.85 5.16 -42.62
CA ARG A 497 12.35 5.74 -43.88
C ARG A 497 11.26 6.43 -44.72
N ASN A 498 10.01 5.96 -44.62
CA ASN A 498 8.92 6.36 -45.51
C ASN A 498 7.97 7.41 -44.92
N GLN A 499 8.42 8.19 -43.94
CA GLN A 499 7.55 9.20 -43.33
C GLN A 499 7.51 10.51 -44.09
N LYS A 500 6.30 11.10 -44.14
CA LYS A 500 6.05 12.43 -44.72
C LYS A 500 6.74 13.57 -43.95
N VAL A 501 7.20 13.32 -42.73
CA VAL A 501 7.78 14.34 -41.84
C VAL A 501 9.27 14.47 -42.10
N LYS A 502 9.73 15.70 -42.39
CA LYS A 502 11.15 15.99 -42.55
C LYS A 502 11.89 15.79 -41.21
N PHE A 503 12.88 14.90 -41.21
CA PHE A 503 13.71 14.58 -40.06
C PHE A 503 15.20 14.49 -40.44
N ASN A 504 16.01 15.42 -39.94
CA ASN A 504 17.46 15.46 -40.05
C ASN A 504 18.13 14.86 -38.80
N ASP A 505 18.57 13.61 -38.93
CA ASP A 505 19.32 12.83 -37.93
C ASP A 505 20.73 13.37 -37.65
N LYS A 506 21.38 14.02 -38.63
CA LYS A 506 22.75 14.54 -38.46
C LYS A 506 22.88 15.54 -37.32
N ILE A 507 21.84 16.35 -37.08
CA ILE A 507 21.82 17.32 -35.97
C ILE A 507 21.86 16.59 -34.62
N PHE A 508 21.11 15.49 -34.51
CA PHE A 508 21.04 14.69 -33.28
C PHE A 508 22.29 13.83 -33.08
N GLN A 509 22.88 13.30 -34.15
CA GLN A 509 24.18 12.61 -34.09
C GLN A 509 25.28 13.54 -33.59
N LYS A 510 25.31 14.79 -34.08
CA LYS A 510 26.26 15.79 -33.58
C LYS A 510 26.06 16.04 -32.09
N ARG A 511 24.80 16.23 -31.64
CA ARG A 511 24.48 16.45 -30.23
C ARG A 511 24.86 15.27 -29.34
N LEU A 512 24.59 14.03 -29.78
CA LEU A 512 24.99 12.82 -29.08
C LEU A 512 26.52 12.75 -28.91
N LYS A 513 27.28 13.03 -29.98
CA LYS A 513 28.76 13.09 -29.90
C LYS A 513 29.26 14.19 -28.96
N GLU A 514 28.63 15.36 -28.98
CA GLU A 514 28.93 16.45 -28.05
C GLU A 514 28.71 16.03 -26.60
N ILE A 515 27.62 15.30 -26.31
CA ILE A 515 27.35 14.80 -24.94
C ILE A 515 28.43 13.82 -24.49
N LEU A 516 28.78 12.86 -25.34
CA LEU A 516 29.78 11.85 -25.03
C LEU A 516 31.19 12.45 -24.89
N GLN A 517 31.53 13.50 -25.62
CA GLN A 517 32.87 14.09 -25.57
C GLN A 517 33.02 15.21 -24.52
N LYS A 518 31.99 16.05 -24.35
CA LYS A 518 32.14 17.38 -23.74
C LYS A 518 31.04 17.79 -22.76
N SER A 519 30.04 16.94 -22.49
CA SER A 519 28.97 17.35 -21.57
C SER A 519 29.38 17.25 -20.11
N ASP A 520 29.05 18.29 -19.35
CA ASP A 520 29.17 18.33 -17.90
C ASP A 520 28.12 17.43 -17.19
N ASN A 521 27.09 16.97 -17.92
CA ASN A 521 26.11 16.02 -17.41
C ASN A 521 26.67 14.58 -17.44
N ILE A 522 27.54 14.29 -16.49
CA ILE A 522 28.22 12.99 -16.34
C ILE A 522 27.21 11.84 -16.21
N MET A 523 26.10 12.06 -15.50
CA MET A 523 25.07 11.02 -15.30
C MET A 523 24.39 10.66 -16.62
N LEU A 524 23.95 11.64 -17.40
CA LEU A 524 23.38 11.38 -18.73
C LEU A 524 24.39 10.69 -19.66
N LYS A 525 25.66 11.12 -19.63
CA LYS A 525 26.73 10.48 -20.41
C LYS A 525 26.88 8.99 -20.05
N LYS A 526 26.90 8.65 -18.76
CA LYS A 526 26.94 7.26 -18.28
C LYS A 526 25.70 6.47 -18.73
N GLU A 527 24.51 7.05 -18.59
CA GLU A 527 23.27 6.35 -18.95
C GLU A 527 23.18 6.07 -20.46
N ILE A 528 23.62 7.00 -21.31
CA ILE A 528 23.73 6.76 -22.76
C ILE A 528 24.64 5.57 -23.06
N LEU A 529 25.76 5.43 -22.36
CA LEU A 529 26.69 4.31 -22.58
C LEU A 529 26.12 2.99 -22.07
N ILE A 530 25.40 3.00 -20.95
CA ILE A 530 24.67 1.84 -20.43
C ILE A 530 23.64 1.38 -21.47
N GLU A 531 22.84 2.29 -22.01
CA GLU A 531 21.85 1.99 -23.04
C GLU A 531 22.48 1.44 -24.34
N ILE A 532 23.59 2.04 -24.80
CA ILE A 532 24.36 1.50 -25.96
C ILE A 532 24.83 0.07 -25.67
N LYS A 533 25.36 -0.19 -24.47
CA LYS A 533 25.80 -1.54 -24.07
C LYS A 533 24.62 -2.53 -24.04
N GLN A 534 23.49 -2.15 -23.45
CA GLN A 534 22.29 -2.99 -23.43
C GLN A 534 21.77 -3.32 -24.84
N ILE A 535 21.90 -2.39 -25.79
CA ILE A 535 21.57 -2.64 -27.20
C ILE A 535 22.53 -3.67 -27.77
N LEU A 536 23.85 -3.53 -27.57
CA LEU A 536 24.85 -4.48 -28.08
C LEU A 536 24.72 -5.87 -27.48
N ASP A 537 24.38 -5.96 -26.19
CA ASP A 537 24.13 -7.25 -25.53
C ASP A 537 22.93 -7.99 -26.16
N LYS A 538 21.93 -7.25 -26.66
CA LYS A 538 20.73 -7.81 -27.33
C LYS A 538 20.91 -7.97 -28.84
N HIS A 539 21.72 -7.12 -29.46
CA HIS A 539 21.92 -6.98 -30.89
C HIS A 539 23.41 -6.81 -31.23
N PRO A 540 24.22 -7.88 -31.12
CA PRO A 540 25.67 -7.80 -31.36
C PRO A 540 26.03 -7.31 -32.77
N GLU A 541 25.14 -7.50 -33.74
CA GLU A 541 25.27 -7.04 -35.12
C GLU A 541 25.35 -5.50 -35.25
N GLU A 542 24.93 -4.75 -34.24
CA GLU A 542 25.01 -3.28 -34.22
C GLU A 542 26.42 -2.75 -33.85
N SER A 543 27.36 -3.64 -33.51
CA SER A 543 28.71 -3.30 -33.01
C SER A 543 29.45 -2.31 -33.90
N ASP A 544 29.59 -2.60 -35.20
CA ASP A 544 30.33 -1.74 -36.13
C ASP A 544 29.72 -0.33 -36.23
N TYR A 545 28.40 -0.23 -36.13
CA TYR A 545 27.68 1.03 -36.22
C TYR A 545 27.83 1.87 -34.95
N LEU A 546 27.84 1.21 -33.79
CA LEU A 546 27.88 1.85 -32.46
C LEU A 546 29.30 2.07 -31.93
N ALA A 547 30.31 1.36 -32.44
CA ALA A 547 31.72 1.46 -32.02
C ALA A 547 32.19 2.92 -31.94
N GLN A 548 31.89 3.72 -32.97
CA GLN A 548 32.26 5.13 -33.04
C GLN A 548 31.74 6.00 -31.88
N TYR A 549 30.73 5.56 -31.12
CA TYR A 549 30.19 6.29 -29.97
C TYR A 549 30.80 5.81 -28.66
N ILE A 550 31.12 4.51 -28.56
CA ILE A 550 31.84 3.93 -27.41
C ILE A 550 33.25 4.51 -27.34
N GLU A 551 33.93 4.64 -28.49
CA GLU A 551 35.29 5.17 -28.55
C GLU A 551 35.40 6.61 -28.03
N LEU A 552 34.33 7.40 -28.15
CA LEU A 552 34.29 8.78 -27.66
C LEU A 552 34.22 8.90 -26.13
N SER A 553 34.10 7.78 -25.43
CA SER A 553 33.93 7.72 -23.98
C SER A 553 34.91 6.79 -23.27
N LYS A 554 36.02 6.43 -23.94
CA LYS A 554 37.07 5.54 -23.39
C LYS A 554 37.62 6.02 -22.03
N ASP A 555 37.60 7.33 -21.77
CA ASP A 555 38.09 7.92 -20.52
C ASP A 555 37.21 7.60 -19.29
N LEU A 556 35.96 7.14 -19.46
CA LEU A 556 35.05 6.79 -18.35
C LEU A 556 35.21 5.34 -17.85
N PHE A 557 35.90 4.48 -18.59
CA PHE A 557 36.03 3.04 -18.31
C PHE A 557 37.43 2.65 -17.82
N ASN A 558 38.34 3.62 -17.65
CA ASN A 558 39.73 3.42 -17.23
C ASN A 558 39.99 3.83 -15.76
N ASP A 559 38.94 4.14 -14.99
CA ASP A 559 39.01 4.44 -13.55
C ASP A 559 38.28 3.39 -12.71
#